data_AF-A0A3M1FQR5-F1
#
_entry.id   AF-A0A3M1FQR5-F1
#
_cell.length_a   1.000
_cell.length_b   1.000
_cell.length_c   1.000
_cell.angle_alpha   90.00
_cell.angle_beta   90.00
_cell.angle_gamma   90.00
#
_symmetry.space_group_name_H-M   'P 1'
#
loop_
_entity.id
_entity.type
_entity.pdbx_description
1 polymer ?
#
loop_
_entity_poly.entity_id
_entity_poly.type
_entity_poly.pdbx_seq_one_letter_code
_entity_poly.pdbx_strand_id
1 'polypeptide(L)'
;MSIRLSRRRRQIAWTLGSGLLLLIALGALALQRLRPTDETYRPGEAVEGLTNTLRRDLPPIAPILPFEDVAGRAGLAFHHFPGTRSTQLPEDMGSGAAWGDYDGDGHLDLYVANVSGPLTVPLEDTPAAATSRLYRNNGDGTFSDVSEAAGVALRCHCMAPVWLDADRDGDLDLFVTAYGT
;
A
#
# COMPACT_ATOMS: atom_id res chain seq x y z
N MET A 1 26.78 -17.08 -54.82
CA MET A 1 27.47 -18.35 -54.50
C MET A 1 26.81 -18.96 -53.26
N SER A 2 25.86 -19.90 -53.40
CA SER A 2 25.11 -20.44 -52.25
C SER A 2 25.83 -21.64 -51.64
N ILE A 3 26.38 -21.50 -50.44
CA ILE A 3 27.05 -22.60 -49.72
C ILE A 3 25.96 -23.53 -49.17
N ARG A 4 25.67 -24.65 -49.86
CA ARG A 4 24.79 -25.71 -49.34
C ARG A 4 25.55 -26.52 -48.28
N LEU A 5 25.23 -26.30 -47.00
CA LEU A 5 25.77 -27.10 -45.89
C LEU A 5 25.32 -28.56 -46.01
N SER A 6 26.24 -29.51 -45.76
CA SER A 6 25.92 -30.94 -45.73
C SER A 6 24.93 -31.28 -44.63
N ARG A 7 24.12 -32.35 -44.80
CA ARG A 7 23.10 -32.79 -43.80
C ARG A 7 23.68 -32.90 -42.38
N ARG A 8 24.92 -33.40 -42.25
CA ARG A 8 25.64 -33.53 -40.98
C ARG A 8 25.96 -32.17 -40.34
N ARG A 9 26.36 -31.17 -41.12
CA ARG A 9 26.62 -29.79 -40.62
C ARG A 9 25.33 -29.09 -40.20
N ARG A 10 24.23 -29.32 -40.93
CA ARG A 10 22.90 -28.84 -40.52
C ARG A 10 22.45 -29.49 -39.21
N GLN A 11 22.59 -30.80 -39.07
CA GLN A 11 22.24 -31.50 -37.83
C GLN A 11 23.05 -30.97 -36.63
N ILE A 12 24.37 -30.81 -36.75
CA ILE A 12 25.21 -30.24 -35.68
C ILE A 12 24.79 -28.81 -35.33
N ALA A 13 24.51 -27.96 -36.32
CA ALA A 13 24.05 -26.60 -36.09
C ALA A 13 22.69 -26.58 -35.36
N TRP A 14 21.78 -27.50 -35.70
CA TRP A 14 20.51 -27.66 -35.01
C TRP A 14 20.69 -28.12 -33.56
N THR A 15 21.54 -29.13 -33.28
CA THR A 15 21.75 -29.61 -31.90
C THR A 15 22.43 -28.56 -31.01
N LEU A 16 23.43 -27.85 -31.56
CA LEU A 16 24.10 -26.75 -30.84
C LEU A 16 23.13 -25.58 -30.59
N GLY A 17 22.30 -25.24 -31.58
CA GLY A 17 21.28 -24.20 -31.44
C GLY A 17 20.21 -24.56 -30.41
N SER A 18 19.71 -25.80 -30.41
CA SER A 18 18.74 -26.26 -29.40
C SER A 18 19.35 -26.36 -28.00
N GLY A 19 20.62 -26.76 -27.90
CA GLY A 19 21.34 -26.79 -26.63
C GLY A 19 21.53 -25.40 -26.04
N LEU A 20 21.88 -24.41 -26.87
CA LEU A 20 22.02 -23.02 -26.44
C LEU A 20 20.67 -22.42 -25.99
N LEU A 21 19.57 -22.70 -26.71
CA LEU A 21 18.23 -22.27 -26.31
C LEU A 21 17.81 -22.88 -24.96
N LEU A 22 18.12 -24.16 -24.73
CA LEU A 22 17.84 -24.82 -23.45
C LEU A 22 18.63 -24.16 -22.30
N LEU A 23 19.91 -23.85 -22.53
CA LEU A 23 20.75 -23.16 -21.53
C LEU A 23 20.24 -21.75 -21.20
N ILE A 24 19.78 -21.00 -22.21
CA ILE A 24 19.15 -19.69 -22.01
C ILE A 24 17.86 -19.83 -21.20
N ALA A 25 17.01 -20.80 -21.52
CA ALA A 25 15.76 -21.04 -20.81
C ALA A 25 15.99 -21.45 -19.34
N LEU A 26 16.95 -22.34 -19.09
CA LEU A 26 17.33 -22.74 -17.73
C LEU A 26 17.96 -21.58 -16.95
N GLY A 27 18.79 -20.77 -17.61
CA GLY A 27 19.35 -19.55 -17.04
C GLY A 27 18.27 -18.56 -16.65
N ALA A 28 17.29 -18.31 -17.52
CA ALA A 28 16.16 -17.43 -17.25
C ALA A 28 15.30 -17.94 -16.06
N LEU A 29 15.06 -19.24 -15.98
CA LEU A 29 14.34 -19.87 -14.87
C LEU A 29 15.12 -19.77 -13.54
N ALA A 30 16.44 -19.94 -13.58
CA ALA A 30 17.31 -19.76 -12.41
C ALA A 30 17.33 -18.28 -11.96
N LEU A 31 17.41 -17.34 -12.90
CA LEU A 31 17.31 -15.90 -12.63
C LEU A 31 15.96 -15.51 -12.01
N GLN A 32 14.86 -16.18 -12.39
CA GLN A 32 13.55 -15.98 -11.74
C GLN A 32 13.55 -16.44 -10.28
N ARG A 33 14.26 -17.53 -9.95
CA ARG A 33 14.40 -18.06 -8.58
C ARG A 33 15.33 -17.22 -7.70
N LEU A 34 16.25 -16.47 -8.32
CA LEU A 34 17.18 -15.56 -7.65
C LEU A 34 16.61 -14.15 -7.46
N ARG A 35 15.41 -13.86 -7.97
CA ARG A 35 14.73 -12.61 -7.65
C ARG A 35 14.47 -12.61 -6.14
N PRO A 36 14.96 -11.60 -5.40
CA PRO A 36 14.60 -11.48 -4.00
C PRO A 36 13.06 -11.44 -3.93
N THR A 37 12.48 -12.36 -3.18
CA THR A 37 11.09 -12.23 -2.75
C THR A 37 11.05 -10.99 -1.88
N ASP A 38 10.14 -10.05 -2.14
CA ASP A 38 9.85 -8.99 -1.17
C ASP A 38 9.56 -9.68 0.16
N GLU A 39 10.48 -9.55 1.11
CA GLU A 39 10.26 -10.06 2.46
C GLU A 39 9.04 -9.32 2.99
N THR A 40 7.95 -10.06 3.16
CA THR A 40 6.71 -9.51 3.67
C THR A 40 7.00 -9.08 5.10
N TYR A 41 6.87 -7.79 5.40
CA TYR A 41 7.06 -7.27 6.75
C TYR A 41 6.26 -8.12 7.75
N ARG A 42 6.95 -8.65 8.76
CA ARG A 42 6.33 -9.33 9.88
C ARG A 42 6.39 -8.43 11.10
N PRO A 43 5.24 -8.05 11.69
CA PRO A 43 5.24 -7.24 12.90
C PRO A 43 6.15 -7.85 13.98
N GLY A 44 7.14 -7.08 14.43
CA GLY A 44 8.10 -7.46 15.47
C GLY A 44 9.44 -8.04 14.99
N GLU A 45 9.62 -8.33 13.69
CA GLU A 45 10.94 -8.71 13.16
C GLU A 45 11.84 -7.47 12.97
N ALA A 46 13.15 -7.65 13.15
CA ALA A 46 14.12 -6.59 12.93
C ALA A 46 14.29 -6.33 11.44
N VAL A 47 13.99 -5.12 10.98
CA VAL A 47 14.16 -4.73 9.57
C VAL A 47 15.54 -4.10 9.39
N GLU A 48 16.36 -4.65 8.50
CA GLU A 48 17.69 -4.13 8.19
C GLU A 48 17.58 -2.91 7.24
N GLY A 49 18.13 -1.74 7.60
CA GLY A 49 18.02 -0.51 6.79
C GLY A 49 18.21 0.80 7.56
N LEU A 50 18.05 1.95 6.88
CA LEU A 50 18.28 3.30 7.44
C LEU A 50 17.47 3.61 8.72
N THR A 51 16.30 2.98 8.86
CA THR A 51 15.42 3.10 10.04
C THR A 51 15.90 2.26 11.24
N ASN A 52 16.72 1.24 11.02
CA ASN A 52 17.27 0.41 12.11
C ASN A 52 18.30 1.18 12.95
N THR A 53 18.96 2.18 12.36
CA THR A 53 19.94 3.05 13.04
C THR A 53 19.34 4.13 13.94
N LEU A 54 18.01 4.28 13.99
CA LEU A 54 17.33 5.24 14.88
C LEU A 54 16.85 4.60 16.19
N ARG A 55 17.17 3.34 16.45
CA ARG A 55 16.84 2.70 17.73
C ARG A 55 17.58 3.40 18.87
N ARG A 56 16.82 4.13 19.70
CA ARG A 56 17.28 4.55 21.02
C ARG A 56 16.96 3.43 22.00
N ASP A 57 18.01 2.85 22.57
CA ASP A 57 17.81 1.97 23.72
C ASP A 57 17.19 2.77 24.86
N LEU A 58 16.09 2.25 25.37
CA LEU A 58 15.45 2.81 26.54
C LEU A 58 16.38 2.62 27.76
N PRO A 59 16.49 3.61 28.67
CA PRO A 59 17.26 3.42 29.89
C PRO A 59 16.72 2.22 30.68
N PRO A 60 17.54 1.51 31.47
CA PRO A 60 17.11 0.30 32.20
C PRO A 60 15.93 0.51 33.17
N ILE A 61 15.67 1.76 33.55
CA ILE A 61 14.57 2.22 34.42
C ILE A 61 13.28 2.50 33.63
N ALA A 62 13.34 2.56 32.29
CA ALA A 62 12.17 2.86 31.49
C ALA A 62 11.07 1.81 31.72
N PRO A 63 9.82 2.25 31.97
CA PRO A 63 8.72 1.33 32.11
C PRO A 63 8.52 0.59 30.79
N ILE A 64 8.32 -0.72 30.86
CA ILE A 64 7.85 -1.50 29.72
C ILE A 64 6.37 -1.13 29.56
N LEU A 65 6.05 -0.42 28.49
CA LEU A 65 4.68 -0.13 28.10
C LEU A 65 4.25 -1.21 27.09
N PRO A 66 3.47 -2.23 27.51
CA PRO A 66 2.92 -3.18 26.55
C PRO A 66 1.89 -2.45 25.69
N PHE A 67 2.03 -2.57 24.38
CA PHE A 67 1.02 -2.15 23.42
C PHE A 67 0.33 -3.41 22.87
N GLU A 68 -1.00 -3.39 22.80
CA GLU A 68 -1.80 -4.42 22.14
C GLU A 68 -2.38 -3.81 20.86
N ASP A 69 -2.20 -4.51 19.74
CA ASP A 69 -2.92 -4.17 18.50
C ASP A 69 -4.37 -4.62 18.64
N VAL A 70 -5.27 -3.64 18.71
CA VAL A 70 -6.71 -3.87 18.82
C VAL A 70 -7.47 -3.49 17.54
N ALA A 71 -6.78 -3.11 16.46
CA ALA A 71 -7.44 -2.56 15.27
C ALA A 71 -8.50 -3.52 14.69
N GLY A 72 -8.14 -4.80 14.54
CA GLY A 72 -9.06 -5.82 14.02
C GLY A 72 -10.30 -6.04 14.88
N ARG A 73 -10.13 -6.11 16.22
CA ARG A 73 -11.26 -6.29 17.16
C ARG A 73 -12.09 -5.02 17.34
N ALA A 74 -11.50 -3.85 17.08
CA ALA A 74 -12.19 -2.58 17.06
C ALA A 74 -12.93 -2.33 15.73
N GLY A 75 -12.81 -3.19 14.72
CA GLY A 75 -13.48 -3.00 13.42
C GLY A 75 -12.73 -2.06 12.46
N LEU A 76 -11.49 -1.66 12.78
CA LEU A 76 -10.66 -0.81 11.94
C LEU A 76 -9.92 -1.65 10.89
N ALA A 77 -10.61 -1.97 9.80
CA ALA A 77 -10.09 -2.77 8.69
C ALA A 77 -9.54 -1.87 7.55
N PHE A 78 -8.40 -1.21 7.80
CA PHE A 78 -7.78 -0.32 6.82
C PHE A 78 -6.53 -0.95 6.19
N HIS A 79 -6.47 -0.91 4.86
CA HIS A 79 -5.25 -1.23 4.12
C HIS A 79 -4.83 -0.01 3.30
N HIS A 80 -3.72 0.60 3.70
CA HIS A 80 -3.13 1.70 2.95
C HIS A 80 -2.48 1.15 1.69
N PHE A 81 -2.93 1.61 0.51
CA PHE A 81 -2.35 1.24 -0.79
C PHE A 81 -2.26 -0.29 -1.04
N PRO A 82 -3.33 -0.96 -1.52
CA PRO A 82 -3.33 -2.39 -1.83
C PRO A 82 -2.60 -2.79 -3.14
N GLY A 83 -1.82 -1.89 -3.75
CA GLY A 83 -1.14 -2.12 -5.03
C GLY A 83 0.38 -2.22 -4.94
N THR A 84 1.03 -2.42 -6.08
CA THR A 84 2.49 -2.30 -6.21
C THR A 84 2.88 -0.84 -6.39
N ARG A 85 3.75 -0.33 -5.52
CA ARG A 85 4.25 1.06 -5.60
C ARG A 85 5.11 1.23 -6.85
N SER A 86 4.97 2.36 -7.52
CA SER A 86 5.84 2.82 -8.60
C SER A 86 6.97 3.74 -8.12
N THR A 87 7.12 3.86 -6.79
CA THR A 87 8.22 4.57 -6.10
C THR A 87 8.22 6.07 -6.40
N GLN A 88 7.03 6.65 -6.53
CA GLN A 88 6.85 8.09 -6.62
C GLN A 88 6.65 8.68 -5.23
N LEU A 89 7.19 9.87 -4.98
CA LEU A 89 7.14 10.49 -3.65
C LEU A 89 5.72 10.53 -3.03
N PRO A 90 4.63 10.87 -3.74
CA PRO A 90 3.30 10.84 -3.12
C PRO A 90 2.78 9.45 -2.77
N GLU A 91 3.27 8.40 -3.43
CA GLU A 91 2.95 7.02 -3.04
C GLU A 91 3.76 6.62 -1.81
N ASP A 92 5.02 7.06 -1.74
CA ASP A 92 5.98 6.76 -0.67
C ASP A 92 5.74 7.56 0.62
N MET A 93 4.98 8.64 0.54
CA MET A 93 4.42 9.32 1.69
C MET A 93 3.22 8.54 2.23
N GLY A 94 3.13 8.41 3.56
CA GLY A 94 1.93 7.89 4.19
C GLY A 94 0.76 8.87 4.05
N SER A 95 -0.47 8.34 4.06
CA SER A 95 -1.68 9.16 4.11
C SER A 95 -1.96 9.71 5.51
N GLY A 96 -2.62 10.86 5.57
CA GLY A 96 -3.09 11.48 6.80
C GLY A 96 -4.39 10.87 7.34
N ALA A 97 -4.68 11.18 8.58
CA ALA A 97 -5.93 10.81 9.25
C ALA A 97 -6.42 11.98 10.12
N ALA A 98 -7.72 12.04 10.39
CA ALA A 98 -8.34 13.07 11.22
C ALA A 98 -9.46 12.50 12.08
N TRP A 99 -9.51 12.95 13.33
CA TRP A 99 -10.60 12.67 14.26
C TRP A 99 -11.62 13.81 14.23
N GLY A 100 -12.92 13.49 14.17
CA GLY A 100 -14.01 14.45 14.18
C GLY A 100 -15.33 13.75 14.47
N ASP A 101 -16.26 14.42 15.16
CA ASP A 101 -17.61 13.92 15.44
C ASP A 101 -18.50 14.29 14.27
N TYR A 102 -18.55 13.45 13.23
CA TYR A 102 -19.14 13.83 11.93
C TYR A 102 -20.67 13.83 11.96
N ASP A 103 -21.29 13.11 12.90
CA ASP A 103 -22.73 12.98 13.02
C ASP A 103 -23.32 13.59 14.31
N GLY A 104 -22.49 14.22 15.13
CA GLY A 104 -22.89 14.97 16.31
C GLY A 104 -23.36 14.08 17.46
N ASP A 105 -22.97 12.81 17.50
CA ASP A 105 -23.38 11.86 18.54
C ASP A 105 -22.51 11.93 19.82
N GLY A 106 -21.46 12.77 19.80
CA GLY A 106 -20.54 12.97 20.91
C GLY A 106 -19.39 11.97 20.94
N HIS A 107 -19.27 11.10 19.94
CA HIS A 107 -18.16 10.18 19.77
C HIS A 107 -17.26 10.62 18.62
N LEU A 108 -15.96 10.71 18.87
CA LEU A 108 -15.02 11.05 17.79
C LEU A 108 -14.91 9.88 16.80
N ASP A 109 -15.18 10.18 15.53
CA ASP A 109 -15.03 9.29 14.39
C ASP A 109 -13.67 9.47 13.72
N LEU A 110 -13.25 8.47 12.96
CA LEU A 110 -11.93 8.44 12.32
C LEU A 110 -12.05 8.45 10.80
N TYR A 111 -11.54 9.50 10.16
CA TYR A 111 -11.26 9.51 8.73
C TYR A 111 -9.80 9.18 8.46
N VAL A 112 -9.55 8.25 7.54
CA VAL A 112 -8.20 7.86 7.10
C VAL A 112 -8.12 8.05 5.58
N ALA A 113 -7.28 8.99 5.15
CA ALA A 113 -7.03 9.20 3.73
C ALA A 113 -6.32 7.96 3.14
N ASN A 114 -6.56 7.68 1.86
CA ASN A 114 -5.88 6.61 1.17
C ASN A 114 -5.39 7.07 -0.20
N VAL A 115 -4.51 6.26 -0.78
CA VAL A 115 -4.01 6.45 -2.13
C VAL A 115 -4.56 5.32 -2.99
N SER A 116 -5.34 5.71 -4.00
CA SER A 116 -6.13 4.78 -4.81
C SER A 116 -5.34 3.85 -5.72
N GLY A 117 -4.05 4.07 -5.92
CA GLY A 117 -3.17 3.20 -6.70
C GLY A 117 -1.91 3.91 -7.18
N PRO A 118 -1.14 3.27 -8.07
CA PRO A 118 0.08 3.85 -8.61
C PRO A 118 -0.21 5.11 -9.44
N LEU A 119 0.56 6.17 -9.25
CA LEU A 119 0.49 7.42 -10.01
C LEU A 119 0.84 7.25 -11.50
N THR A 120 1.49 6.15 -11.85
CA THR A 120 1.84 5.79 -13.22
C THR A 120 0.68 5.16 -14.00
N VAL A 121 -0.45 4.90 -13.34
CA VAL A 121 -1.65 4.31 -13.93
C VAL A 121 -2.82 5.29 -13.73
N PRO A 122 -3.61 5.61 -14.77
CA PRO A 122 -4.83 6.39 -14.58
C PRO A 122 -5.75 5.76 -13.54
N LEU A 123 -6.45 6.58 -12.74
CA LEU A 123 -7.31 6.10 -11.66
C LEU A 123 -8.47 5.24 -12.17
N GLU A 124 -8.98 5.55 -13.37
CA GLU A 124 -10.00 4.77 -14.08
C GLU A 124 -9.54 3.36 -14.43
N ASP A 125 -8.24 3.19 -14.70
CA ASP A 125 -7.62 1.92 -15.10
C ASP A 125 -7.08 1.14 -13.89
N THR A 126 -7.15 1.72 -12.69
CA THR A 126 -6.65 1.10 -11.47
C THR A 126 -7.66 0.07 -10.93
N PRO A 127 -7.35 -1.23 -10.98
CA PRO A 127 -8.26 -2.28 -10.50
C PRO A 127 -8.31 -2.28 -8.97
N ALA A 128 -9.50 -2.39 -8.39
CA ALA A 128 -9.71 -2.40 -6.94
C ALA A 128 -9.02 -1.23 -6.22
N ALA A 129 -9.10 -0.04 -6.84
CA ALA A 129 -8.52 1.17 -6.31
C ALA A 129 -8.90 1.38 -4.84
N ALA A 130 -7.90 1.56 -3.99
CA ALA A 130 -8.13 1.86 -2.58
C ALA A 130 -8.99 3.12 -2.44
N THR A 131 -9.85 3.13 -1.43
CA THR A 131 -10.61 4.31 -1.05
C THR A 131 -10.19 4.78 0.33
N SER A 132 -10.32 6.08 0.56
CA SER A 132 -10.28 6.64 1.92
C SER A 132 -11.41 6.04 2.76
N ARG A 133 -11.18 5.91 4.07
CA ARG A 133 -12.14 5.30 5.00
C ARG A 133 -12.65 6.29 6.03
N LEU A 134 -13.95 6.22 6.34
CA LEU A 134 -14.61 6.90 7.45
C LEU A 134 -15.17 5.83 8.37
N TYR A 135 -14.67 5.81 9.59
CA TYR A 135 -15.06 4.88 10.63
C TYR A 135 -15.87 5.62 11.68
N ARG A 136 -17.17 5.34 11.74
CA ARG A 136 -18.04 5.81 12.81
C ARG A 136 -17.70 5.10 14.10
N ASN A 137 -17.53 5.84 15.19
CA ASN A 137 -17.33 5.30 16.51
C ASN A 137 -18.68 4.88 17.12
N ASN A 138 -18.81 3.62 17.52
CA ASN A 138 -20.05 3.10 18.07
C ASN A 138 -20.22 3.39 19.58
N GLY A 139 -19.26 4.08 20.21
CA GLY A 139 -19.28 4.44 21.63
C GLY A 139 -18.86 3.30 22.59
N ASP A 140 -18.64 2.09 22.09
CA ASP A 140 -18.28 0.89 22.86
C ASP A 140 -16.84 0.40 22.61
N GLY A 141 -16.03 1.24 21.96
CA GLY A 141 -14.66 0.91 21.54
C GLY A 141 -14.58 0.15 20.22
N THR A 142 -15.69 0.00 19.51
CA THR A 142 -15.74 -0.51 18.14
C THR A 142 -16.10 0.59 17.14
N PHE A 143 -15.80 0.32 15.87
CA PHE A 143 -16.01 1.22 14.75
C PHE A 143 -16.75 0.52 13.61
N SER A 144 -17.60 1.30 12.93
CA SER A 144 -18.33 0.88 11.73
C SER A 144 -17.81 1.65 10.52
N ASP A 145 -17.47 0.95 9.44
CA ASP A 145 -17.12 1.60 8.18
C ASP A 145 -18.39 2.18 7.53
N VAL A 146 -18.41 3.51 7.37
CA VAL A 146 -19.54 4.27 6.81
C VAL A 146 -19.14 5.05 5.55
N SER A 147 -17.98 4.77 4.96
CA SER A 147 -17.42 5.53 3.84
C SER A 147 -18.35 5.71 2.66
N GLU A 148 -18.97 4.61 2.21
CA GLU A 148 -19.88 4.63 1.06
C GLU A 148 -21.19 5.35 1.40
N ALA A 149 -21.73 5.09 2.60
CA ALA A 149 -22.97 5.70 3.05
C ALA A 149 -22.84 7.23 3.23
N ALA A 150 -21.70 7.69 3.70
CA ALA A 150 -21.37 9.11 3.84
C ALA A 150 -20.85 9.74 2.53
N GLY A 151 -20.64 8.96 1.46
CA GLY A 151 -20.16 9.47 0.17
C GLY A 151 -18.69 9.93 0.18
N VAL A 152 -17.91 9.52 1.17
CA VAL A 152 -16.50 9.93 1.37
C VAL A 152 -15.49 8.81 1.11
N ALA A 153 -15.93 7.74 0.43
CA ALA A 153 -15.09 6.69 -0.14
C ALA A 153 -14.27 7.21 -1.33
N LEU A 154 -13.44 8.23 -1.10
CA LEU A 154 -12.78 8.98 -2.16
C LEU A 154 -11.76 8.11 -2.91
N ARG A 155 -11.88 8.12 -4.25
CA ARG A 155 -10.93 7.50 -5.16
C ARG A 155 -9.93 8.56 -5.67
N CYS A 156 -8.98 8.94 -4.82
CA CYS A 156 -7.92 9.89 -5.15
C CYS A 156 -6.54 9.47 -4.60
N HIS A 157 -5.50 10.22 -4.93
CA HIS A 157 -4.23 10.20 -4.21
C HIS A 157 -4.35 11.14 -3.00
N CYS A 158 -5.19 10.76 -2.05
CA CYS A 158 -5.59 11.63 -0.95
C CYS A 158 -4.47 11.73 0.11
N MET A 159 -4.19 12.95 0.55
CA MET A 159 -3.03 13.30 1.38
C MET A 159 -3.45 13.62 2.81
N ALA A 160 -3.97 14.81 3.07
CA ALA A 160 -4.34 15.26 4.41
C ALA A 160 -5.83 15.59 4.51
N PRO A 161 -6.56 14.97 5.45
CA PRO A 161 -7.91 15.35 5.84
C PRO A 161 -7.92 16.35 7.01
N VAL A 162 -8.95 17.19 7.08
CA VAL A 162 -9.28 18.03 8.25
C VAL A 162 -10.79 18.21 8.38
N TRP A 163 -11.26 18.21 9.62
CA TRP A 163 -12.64 18.52 9.97
C TRP A 163 -12.76 19.99 10.39
N LEU A 164 -13.77 20.69 9.89
CA LEU A 164 -14.08 22.07 10.25
C LEU A 164 -15.54 22.39 9.93
N ASP A 165 -16.17 23.29 10.68
CA ASP A 165 -17.46 23.89 10.33
C ASP A 165 -17.20 25.05 9.34
N ALA A 166 -17.23 24.76 8.04
CA ALA A 166 -16.80 25.68 7.00
C ALA A 166 -17.87 26.70 6.64
N ASP A 167 -19.15 26.31 6.69
CA ASP A 167 -20.28 27.15 6.31
C ASP A 167 -21.05 27.76 7.52
N ARG A 168 -20.69 27.36 8.74
CA ARG A 168 -21.24 27.84 10.02
C ARG A 168 -22.65 27.36 10.29
N ASP A 169 -23.03 26.19 9.80
CA ASP A 169 -24.31 25.57 10.14
C ASP A 169 -24.27 24.77 11.47
N GLY A 170 -23.06 24.52 11.98
CA GLY A 170 -22.80 23.82 13.24
C GLY A 170 -22.49 22.33 13.07
N ASP A 171 -22.57 21.80 11.86
CA ASP A 171 -22.12 20.46 11.50
C ASP A 171 -20.66 20.50 11.02
N LEU A 172 -19.94 19.37 11.12
CA LEU A 172 -18.54 19.31 10.66
C LEU A 172 -18.46 18.95 9.17
N ASP A 173 -17.76 19.79 8.41
CA ASP A 173 -17.35 19.50 7.04
C ASP A 173 -16.00 18.79 6.98
N LEU A 174 -15.86 17.89 6.01
CA LEU A 174 -14.61 17.22 5.69
C LEU A 174 -13.90 17.90 4.51
N PHE A 175 -12.71 18.45 4.76
CA PHE A 175 -11.81 18.90 3.70
C PHE A 175 -10.67 17.92 3.50
N VAL A 176 -10.46 17.46 2.27
CA VAL A 176 -9.39 16.50 1.94
C VAL A 176 -8.52 17.06 0.82
N THR A 177 -7.21 17.12 1.06
CA THR A 177 -6.23 17.42 0.02
C THR A 177 -5.85 16.16 -0.73
N ALA A 178 -5.51 16.29 -2.01
CA ALA A 178 -5.07 15.18 -2.83
C ALA A 178 -4.08 15.64 -3.90
N TYR A 179 -3.27 14.72 -4.39
CA TYR A 179 -2.34 14.97 -5.49
C TYR A 179 -3.04 14.69 -6.84
N GLY A 180 -2.84 15.60 -7.81
CA GLY A 180 -3.30 15.42 -9.19
C GLY A 180 -4.80 15.60 -9.41
N THR A 181 -5.50 16.24 -8.47
CA THR A 181 -6.93 16.58 -8.56
C THR A 181 -7.21 17.86 -9.32
#